data_AF-A0A924ZWW0-F1
#
_entry.id   AF-A0A924ZWW0-F1
#
_cell.length_a   1.000
_cell.length_b   1.000
_cell.length_c   1.000
_cell.angle_alpha   90.00
_cell.angle_beta   90.00
_cell.angle_gamma   90.00
#
_symmetry.space_group_name_H-M   'P 1'
#
loop_
_entity.id
_entity.type
_entity.pdbx_description
1 polymer ?
#
loop_
_entity_poly.entity_id
_entity_poly.type
_entity_poly.pdbx_seq_one_letter_code
_entity_poly.pdbx_strand_id
1 'polypeptide(L)'
;MVPKKLVSTHNYGYQYSICTLVTDEAQYREMMQSFIEAGFDSTLCEFLIVDNTQENEFEAYRAVNRFLQEAQGRYIIFCHQDILINYDQEHVLKKRIAELDGLDPRWGIAGNAGAMDLYQIAMVITQNKKLIRKGKFPAKVISLDENFLLIKAEANLAVSADISGFHLYGTDLCLLADCMGWSSYVIDFNITHKSSGKMDPSFYEISEQLQKKYQRFFRGRYIKTTITRFYLGSKWISWFMNLAFIKNIVRLYYKTRSN
;
A
#
# COMPACT_ATOMS: atom_id res chain seq x y z
N MET A 1 10.99 -32.31 -20.83
CA MET A 1 10.81 -30.98 -20.22
C MET A 1 12.02 -30.67 -19.37
N VAL A 2 12.63 -29.50 -19.52
CA VAL A 2 13.76 -29.06 -18.69
C VAL A 2 13.24 -28.00 -17.73
N PRO A 3 13.35 -28.19 -16.41
CA PRO A 3 12.89 -27.20 -15.45
C PRO A 3 13.73 -25.93 -15.55
N LYS A 4 13.07 -24.76 -15.52
CA LYS A 4 13.74 -23.46 -15.43
C LYS A 4 14.26 -23.26 -14.01
N LYS A 5 15.54 -22.93 -13.88
CA LYS A 5 16.13 -22.50 -12.60
C LYS A 5 15.76 -21.04 -12.36
N LEU A 6 15.23 -20.74 -11.18
CA LEU A 6 15.04 -19.36 -10.74
C LEU A 6 16.40 -18.78 -10.34
N VAL A 7 16.68 -17.57 -10.81
CA VAL A 7 17.86 -16.78 -10.44
C VAL A 7 17.42 -15.68 -9.49
N SER A 8 18.27 -15.32 -8.52
CA SER A 8 17.92 -14.43 -7.41
C SER A 8 17.73 -12.96 -7.79
N THR A 9 18.18 -12.55 -8.98
CA THR A 9 18.15 -11.16 -9.42
C THR A 9 16.89 -10.88 -10.23
N HIS A 10 16.03 -10.01 -9.70
CA HIS A 10 14.96 -9.39 -10.49
C HIS A 10 15.59 -8.33 -11.40
N ASN A 11 15.53 -8.56 -12.71
CA ASN A 11 15.81 -7.52 -13.69
C ASN A 11 14.51 -6.78 -13.96
N TYR A 12 14.45 -5.52 -13.51
CA TYR A 12 13.34 -4.62 -13.82
C TYR A 12 13.53 -4.01 -15.20
N GLY A 13 12.46 -3.94 -15.99
CA GLY A 13 12.48 -3.33 -17.32
C GLY A 13 12.54 -1.80 -17.27
N TYR A 14 12.03 -1.22 -16.17
CA TYR A 14 11.95 0.21 -15.95
C TYR A 14 12.41 0.57 -14.53
N GLN A 15 12.74 1.84 -14.32
CA GLN A 15 12.94 2.37 -12.97
C GLN A 15 11.58 2.54 -12.26
N TYR A 16 10.59 3.07 -12.98
CA TYR A 16 9.25 3.31 -12.45
C TYR A 16 8.16 2.72 -13.36
N SER A 17 7.10 2.18 -12.77
CA SER A 17 5.81 1.95 -13.46
C SER A 17 4.79 2.93 -12.91
N ILE A 18 4.31 3.85 -13.74
CA ILE A 18 3.32 4.87 -13.34
C ILE A 18 1.94 4.33 -13.69
N CYS A 19 1.16 4.04 -12.65
CA CYS A 19 -0.08 3.29 -12.73
C CYS A 19 -1.25 4.18 -12.35
N THR A 20 -2.24 4.31 -13.24
CA THR A 20 -3.38 5.22 -13.03
C THR A 20 -4.70 4.55 -13.42
N LEU A 21 -5.69 4.63 -12.53
CA LEU A 21 -7.07 4.35 -12.87
C LEU A 21 -7.69 5.60 -13.52
N VAL A 22 -8.10 5.49 -14.79
CA VAL A 22 -8.48 6.65 -15.61
C VAL A 22 -9.99 6.68 -15.82
N THR A 23 -10.64 7.76 -15.40
CA THR A 23 -12.05 8.05 -15.69
C THR A 23 -12.23 9.31 -16.54
N ASP A 24 -11.20 10.15 -16.65
CA ASP A 24 -11.19 11.36 -17.45
C ASP A 24 -9.87 11.43 -18.24
N GLU A 25 -9.98 11.23 -19.56
CA GLU A 25 -8.83 11.18 -20.45
C GLU A 25 -8.05 12.50 -20.49
N ALA A 26 -8.74 13.65 -20.38
CA ALA A 26 -8.09 14.96 -20.42
C ALA A 26 -7.26 15.18 -19.16
N GLN A 27 -7.80 14.82 -17.99
CA GLN A 27 -7.05 14.88 -16.73
C GLN A 27 -5.84 13.94 -16.75
N TYR A 28 -6.02 12.70 -17.22
CA TYR A 28 -4.90 11.75 -17.35
C TYR A 28 -3.80 12.28 -18.27
N ARG A 29 -4.14 12.83 -19.43
CA ARG A 29 -3.16 13.40 -20.37
C ARG A 29 -2.38 14.55 -19.74
N GLU A 30 -3.04 15.42 -18.99
CA GLU A 30 -2.37 16.51 -18.27
C GLU A 30 -1.45 16.00 -17.16
N MET A 31 -1.91 15.02 -16.37
CA MET A 31 -1.09 14.36 -15.36
C MET A 31 0.15 13.70 -15.98
N MET A 32 -0.03 12.88 -17.02
CA MET A 32 1.07 12.20 -17.72
C MET A 32 2.08 13.21 -18.28
N GLN A 33 1.60 14.31 -18.87
CA GLN A 33 2.48 15.37 -19.37
C GLN A 33 3.31 16.01 -18.24
N SER A 34 2.71 16.27 -17.07
CA SER A 34 3.45 16.80 -15.91
C SER A 34 4.53 15.84 -15.41
N PHE A 35 4.29 14.52 -15.45
CA PHE A 35 5.30 13.52 -15.12
C PHE A 35 6.47 13.57 -16.11
N ILE A 36 6.19 13.60 -17.42
CA ILE A 36 7.21 13.67 -18.46
C ILE A 36 8.07 14.94 -18.30
N GLU A 37 7.44 16.10 -18.08
CA GLU A 37 8.13 17.37 -17.85
C GLU A 37 8.98 17.36 -16.57
N ALA A 38 8.58 16.58 -15.58
CA ALA A 38 9.31 16.36 -14.34
C ALA A 38 10.44 15.31 -14.42
N GLY A 39 10.72 14.77 -15.62
CA GLY A 39 11.80 13.81 -15.86
C GLY A 39 11.40 12.33 -15.76
N PHE A 40 10.11 12.02 -15.66
CA PHE A 40 9.59 10.65 -15.74
C PHE A 40 9.25 10.28 -17.19
N ASP A 41 10.26 10.30 -18.07
CA ASP A 41 10.07 9.97 -19.48
C ASP A 41 10.08 8.45 -19.76
N SER A 42 9.80 8.08 -21.01
CA SER A 42 9.70 6.68 -21.45
C SER A 42 11.02 5.91 -21.45
N THR A 43 12.16 6.55 -21.21
CA THR A 43 13.45 5.87 -21.05
C THR A 43 13.62 5.31 -19.64
N LEU A 44 12.96 5.92 -18.65
CA LEU A 44 12.97 5.47 -17.25
C LEU A 44 11.67 4.78 -16.83
N CYS A 45 10.56 5.11 -17.48
CA CYS A 45 9.23 4.77 -17.01
C CYS A 45 8.38 4.04 -18.05
N GLU A 46 7.52 3.16 -17.58
CA GLU A 46 6.31 2.78 -18.30
C GLU A 46 5.07 3.43 -17.68
N PHE A 47 4.05 3.66 -18.50
CA PHE A 47 2.76 4.17 -18.06
C PHE A 47 1.71 3.08 -18.28
N LEU A 48 1.02 2.69 -17.21
CA LEU A 48 -0.01 1.66 -17.20
C LEU A 48 -1.34 2.29 -16.78
N ILE A 49 -2.38 2.02 -17.56
CA ILE A 49 -3.73 2.49 -17.24
C ILE A 49 -4.69 1.34 -17.07
N VAL A 50 -5.64 1.53 -16.17
CA VAL A 50 -6.92 0.82 -16.18
C VAL A 50 -7.95 1.83 -16.64
N ASP A 51 -8.56 1.55 -17.79
CA ASP A 51 -9.46 2.48 -18.48
C ASP A 51 -10.91 2.28 -18.00
N ASN A 52 -11.43 3.29 -17.31
CA ASN A 52 -12.82 3.44 -16.89
C ASN A 52 -13.50 4.64 -17.60
N THR A 53 -12.98 5.10 -18.74
CA THR A 53 -13.52 6.27 -19.45
C THR A 53 -14.86 5.99 -20.13
N GLN A 54 -15.10 4.73 -20.54
CA GLN A 54 -16.34 4.31 -21.20
C GLN A 54 -17.31 3.65 -20.22
N GLU A 55 -16.84 2.66 -19.47
CA GLU A 55 -17.61 1.93 -18.47
C GLU A 55 -16.82 1.85 -17.16
N ASN A 56 -17.49 2.04 -16.02
CA ASN A 56 -16.84 1.98 -14.71
C ASN A 56 -16.69 0.50 -14.26
N GLU A 57 -16.04 -0.31 -15.10
CA GLU A 57 -15.93 -1.77 -14.95
C GLU A 57 -14.94 -2.16 -13.83
N PHE A 58 -13.90 -1.36 -13.64
CA PHE A 58 -12.87 -1.63 -12.64
C PHE A 58 -13.05 -0.78 -11.38
N GLU A 59 -12.95 -1.40 -10.22
CA GLU A 59 -12.81 -0.70 -8.95
C GLU A 59 -11.34 -0.67 -8.51
N ALA A 60 -11.00 0.19 -7.54
CA ALA A 60 -9.60 0.50 -7.26
C ALA A 60 -8.82 -0.70 -6.71
N TYR A 61 -9.41 -1.62 -5.95
CA TYR A 61 -8.70 -2.80 -5.45
C TYR A 61 -8.29 -3.75 -6.59
N ARG A 62 -9.19 -4.02 -7.54
CA ARG A 62 -8.89 -4.76 -8.78
C ARG A 62 -7.83 -4.07 -9.62
N ALA A 63 -7.96 -2.76 -9.82
CA ALA A 63 -6.99 -2.00 -10.61
C ALA A 63 -5.59 -2.06 -9.97
N VAL A 64 -5.49 -1.80 -8.66
CA VAL A 64 -4.23 -1.86 -7.91
C VAL A 64 -3.62 -3.27 -7.94
N ASN A 65 -4.41 -4.33 -7.74
CA ASN A 65 -3.90 -5.70 -7.84
C ASN A 65 -3.39 -6.03 -9.24
N ARG A 66 -4.07 -5.56 -10.29
CA ARG A 66 -3.63 -5.73 -11.68
C ARG A 66 -2.31 -5.01 -11.93
N PHE A 67 -2.18 -3.75 -11.50
CA PHE A 67 -0.92 -3.01 -11.59
C PHE A 67 0.23 -3.70 -10.87
N LEU A 68 0.01 -4.17 -9.64
CA LEU A 68 1.02 -4.88 -8.86
C LEU A 68 1.48 -6.20 -9.51
N GLN A 69 0.65 -6.80 -10.37
CA GLN A 69 0.97 -8.03 -11.11
C GLN A 69 1.63 -7.76 -12.47
N GLU A 70 1.25 -6.69 -13.15
CA GLU A 70 1.66 -6.40 -14.53
C GLU A 70 2.86 -5.44 -14.63
N ALA A 71 3.07 -4.58 -13.63
CA ALA A 71 4.17 -3.62 -13.60
C ALA A 71 5.56 -4.28 -13.66
N GLN A 72 6.46 -3.69 -14.45
CA GLN A 72 7.82 -4.15 -14.70
C GLN A 72 8.89 -3.20 -14.13
N GLY A 73 8.47 -2.13 -13.46
CA GLY A 73 9.31 -1.13 -12.83
C GLY A 73 9.85 -1.60 -11.47
N ARG A 74 11.05 -1.12 -11.12
CA ARG A 74 11.63 -1.35 -9.78
C ARG A 74 10.77 -0.75 -8.67
N TYR A 75 10.19 0.42 -8.96
CA TYR A 75 9.24 1.09 -8.10
C TYR A 75 7.92 1.27 -8.85
N ILE A 76 6.81 0.93 -8.20
CA ILE A 76 5.47 1.04 -8.77
C ILE A 76 4.84 2.28 -8.15
N ILE A 77 4.56 3.28 -8.96
CA ILE A 77 3.86 4.49 -8.55
C ILE A 77 2.39 4.30 -8.88
N PHE A 78 1.53 4.24 -7.87
CA PHE A 78 0.10 4.39 -8.07
C PHE A 78 -0.29 5.83 -7.78
N CYS A 79 -1.01 6.47 -8.70
CA CYS A 79 -1.47 7.84 -8.53
C CYS A 79 -2.86 8.08 -9.10
N HIS A 80 -3.53 9.10 -8.59
CA HIS A 80 -4.78 9.58 -9.17
C HIS A 80 -4.50 10.41 -10.43
N GLN A 81 -5.45 10.44 -11.36
CA GLN A 81 -5.32 11.18 -12.62
C GLN A 81 -5.35 12.72 -12.44
N ASP A 82 -5.63 13.22 -11.24
CA ASP A 82 -5.81 14.64 -10.93
C ASP A 82 -4.66 15.23 -10.08
N ILE A 83 -3.52 14.52 -10.03
CA ILE A 83 -2.26 15.06 -9.50
C ILE A 83 -1.38 15.65 -10.60
N LEU A 84 -0.50 16.60 -10.25
CA LEU A 84 0.53 17.12 -11.16
C LEU A 84 1.91 17.20 -10.48
N ILE A 85 2.96 16.81 -11.19
CA ILE A 85 4.35 16.86 -10.71
C ILE A 85 5.01 18.20 -11.08
N ASN A 86 4.59 19.27 -10.40
CA ASN A 86 5.00 20.64 -10.75
C ASN A 86 6.05 21.26 -9.81
N TYR A 87 6.51 20.51 -8.80
CA TYR A 87 7.43 21.01 -7.77
C TYR A 87 8.64 20.09 -7.64
N ASP A 88 8.46 18.91 -7.05
CA ASP A 88 9.54 17.96 -6.86
C ASP A 88 9.60 17.00 -8.05
N GLN A 89 10.71 17.03 -8.78
CA GLN A 89 10.94 16.24 -10.00
C GLN A 89 11.49 14.83 -9.68
N GLU A 90 11.73 14.02 -10.72
CA GLU A 90 12.26 12.65 -10.58
C GLU A 90 13.49 12.58 -9.68
N HIS A 91 14.46 13.49 -9.87
CA HIS A 91 15.70 13.48 -9.09
C HIS A 91 15.47 13.70 -7.58
N VAL A 92 14.39 14.41 -7.21
CA VAL A 92 14.00 14.58 -5.81
C VAL A 92 13.42 13.28 -5.27
N LEU A 93 12.53 12.62 -6.01
CA LEU A 93 11.98 11.31 -5.63
C LEU A 93 13.09 10.28 -5.43
N LYS A 94 14.05 10.23 -6.38
CA LYS A 94 15.23 9.37 -6.30
C LYS A 94 16.05 9.63 -5.03
N LYS A 95 16.21 10.90 -4.64
CA LYS A 95 16.88 11.26 -3.38
C LYS A 95 16.09 10.80 -2.16
N ARG A 96 14.75 10.91 -2.17
CA ARG A 96 13.89 10.42 -1.07
C ARG A 96 13.95 8.89 -0.93
N ILE A 97 13.99 8.18 -2.05
CA ILE A 97 14.19 6.73 -2.08
C ILE A 97 15.53 6.36 -1.43
N ALA A 98 16.62 7.02 -1.80
CA ALA A 98 17.93 6.76 -1.22
C ALA A 98 18.00 7.10 0.29
N GLU A 99 17.30 8.15 0.71
CA GLU A 99 17.13 8.50 2.12
C GLU A 99 16.41 7.39 2.89
N LEU A 100 15.31 6.85 2.35
CA LEU A 100 14.61 5.71 2.96
C LEU A 100 15.46 4.44 2.99
N ASP A 101 16.19 4.14 1.91
CA ASP A 101 17.08 2.97 1.85
C ASP A 101 18.17 3.03 2.94
N GLY A 102 18.67 4.23 3.26
CA GLY A 102 19.61 4.44 4.35
C GLY A 102 18.99 4.40 5.75
N LEU A 103 17.74 4.84 5.90
CA LEU A 103 17.03 4.91 7.18
C LEU A 103 16.42 3.57 7.61
N ASP A 104 15.68 2.92 6.71
CA ASP A 104 15.01 1.65 6.94
C ASP A 104 15.02 0.83 5.64
N PRO A 105 16.01 -0.06 5.42
CA PRO A 105 16.06 -0.90 4.23
C PRO A 105 14.80 -1.76 4.01
N ARG A 106 13.98 -1.95 5.05
CA ARG A 106 12.70 -2.67 5.01
C ARG A 106 11.50 -1.75 4.81
N TRP A 107 11.66 -0.54 4.29
CA TRP A 107 10.51 0.20 3.77
C TRP A 107 9.96 -0.52 2.51
N GLY A 108 8.64 -0.65 2.42
CA GLY A 108 7.96 -1.31 1.29
C GLY A 108 7.02 -0.40 0.51
N ILE A 109 6.48 0.62 1.18
CA ILE A 109 5.58 1.60 0.57
C ILE A 109 5.85 3.00 1.13
N ALA A 110 5.75 4.01 0.29
CA ALA A 110 5.81 5.40 0.66
C ALA A 110 4.71 6.22 -0.03
N GLY A 111 4.46 7.44 0.45
CA GLY A 111 3.54 8.40 -0.20
C GLY A 111 3.84 9.83 0.26
N ASN A 112 3.00 10.78 -0.14
CA ASN A 112 3.16 12.20 0.26
C ASN A 112 2.18 12.63 1.37
N ALA A 113 1.22 11.79 1.76
CA ALA A 113 0.30 12.03 2.87
C ALA A 113 -0.07 10.73 3.58
N GLY A 114 -0.22 10.78 4.91
CA GLY A 114 -0.55 9.61 5.71
C GLY A 114 -0.69 9.91 7.21
N ALA A 115 -1.17 8.92 7.97
CA ALA A 115 -1.34 9.02 9.41
C ALA A 115 -0.24 8.24 10.14
N MET A 116 0.43 8.88 11.10
CA MET A 116 1.43 8.26 11.97
C MET A 116 0.78 7.45 13.09
N ASP A 117 -0.33 7.97 13.62
CA ASP A 117 -1.15 7.37 14.66
C ASP A 117 -2.57 7.93 14.58
N LEU A 118 -3.36 7.76 15.64
CA LEU A 118 -4.75 8.24 15.72
C LEU A 118 -4.91 9.77 15.63
N TYR A 119 -3.87 10.54 15.97
CA TYR A 119 -3.92 11.99 16.12
C TYR A 119 -2.95 12.73 15.18
N GLN A 120 -1.83 12.10 14.83
CA GLN A 120 -0.76 12.73 14.08
C GLN A 120 -0.79 12.32 12.61
N ILE A 121 -0.74 13.32 11.73
CA ILE A 121 -0.60 13.14 10.28
C ILE A 121 0.69 13.79 9.79
N ALA A 122 1.29 13.18 8.77
CA ALA A 122 2.36 13.75 7.99
C ALA A 122 1.85 13.95 6.55
N MET A 123 2.02 15.14 5.99
CA MET A 123 1.63 15.40 4.60
C MET A 123 2.38 16.56 3.98
N VAL A 124 2.71 16.45 2.71
CA VAL A 124 3.24 17.52 1.87
C VAL A 124 2.52 17.51 0.52
N ILE A 125 1.67 18.51 0.31
CA ILE A 125 0.85 18.61 -0.89
C ILE A 125 0.50 20.07 -1.17
N THR A 126 0.49 20.46 -2.43
CA THR A 126 -0.06 21.74 -2.87
C THR A 126 -1.50 21.54 -3.34
N GLN A 127 -2.43 22.25 -2.72
CA GLN A 127 -3.84 22.31 -3.15
C GLN A 127 -4.24 23.76 -3.32
N ASN A 128 -4.94 24.10 -4.41
CA ASN A 128 -5.37 25.48 -4.69
C ASN A 128 -4.22 26.50 -4.57
N LYS A 129 -3.03 26.16 -5.11
CA LYS A 129 -1.78 26.96 -5.03
C LYS A 129 -1.25 27.22 -3.62
N LYS A 130 -1.77 26.53 -2.60
CA LYS A 130 -1.30 26.62 -1.22
C LYS A 130 -0.61 25.33 -0.81
N LEU A 131 0.65 25.46 -0.36
CA LEU A 131 1.37 24.35 0.25
C LEU A 131 0.76 24.00 1.60
N ILE A 132 0.39 22.74 1.76
CA ILE A 132 0.00 22.12 3.02
C ILE A 132 1.15 21.22 3.44
N ARG A 133 1.82 21.58 4.54
CA ARG A 133 2.93 20.82 5.11
C ARG A 133 2.68 20.54 6.58
N LYS A 134 2.66 19.26 6.96
CA LYS A 134 2.49 18.81 8.35
C LYS A 134 3.45 17.65 8.65
N GLY A 135 3.98 17.61 9.87
CA GLY A 135 4.91 16.57 10.30
C GLY A 135 6.37 16.82 9.89
N LYS A 136 7.24 15.88 10.25
CA LYS A 136 8.67 15.85 9.88
C LYS A 136 8.91 14.63 8.98
N PHE A 137 9.70 14.80 7.93
CA PHE A 137 9.89 13.78 6.89
C PHE A 137 11.32 13.22 6.92
N PRO A 138 11.53 11.96 6.52
CA PRO A 138 10.49 10.95 6.28
C PRO A 138 9.77 10.56 7.58
N ALA A 139 8.44 10.44 7.54
CA ALA A 139 7.62 10.07 8.69
C ALA A 139 7.18 8.62 8.58
N LYS A 140 7.44 7.80 9.59
CA LYS A 140 6.88 6.43 9.63
C LYS A 140 5.37 6.53 9.88
N VAL A 141 4.57 5.82 9.08
CA VAL A 141 3.10 5.89 9.12
C VAL A 141 2.43 4.53 9.20
N ILE A 142 1.18 4.52 9.68
CA ILE A 142 0.31 3.35 9.73
C ILE A 142 -0.70 3.30 8.57
N SER A 143 -0.91 4.42 7.88
CA SER A 143 -1.72 4.52 6.68
C SER A 143 -1.20 5.61 5.74
N LEU A 144 -1.50 5.45 4.45
CA LEU A 144 -1.18 6.42 3.39
C LEU A 144 -2.46 6.80 2.65
N ASP A 145 -2.51 8.07 2.21
CA ASP A 145 -3.50 8.57 1.26
C ASP A 145 -3.24 7.99 -0.13
N GLU A 146 -4.32 7.78 -0.89
CA GLU A 146 -4.24 7.07 -2.16
C GLU A 146 -3.82 7.92 -3.37
N ASN A 147 -3.73 9.25 -3.22
CA ASN A 147 -3.41 10.16 -4.32
C ASN A 147 -2.05 9.87 -4.98
N PHE A 148 -1.06 9.44 -4.20
CA PHE A 148 0.29 9.11 -4.63
C PHE A 148 0.92 8.09 -3.68
N LEU A 149 1.13 6.89 -4.18
CA LEU A 149 1.78 5.78 -3.50
C LEU A 149 3.00 5.34 -4.32
N LEU A 150 4.13 5.14 -3.66
CA LEU A 150 5.37 4.59 -4.20
C LEU A 150 5.63 3.23 -3.53
N ILE A 151 5.58 2.15 -4.29
CA ILE A 151 5.68 0.78 -3.79
C ILE A 151 6.96 0.15 -4.32
N LYS A 152 7.75 -0.50 -3.45
CA LYS A 152 8.85 -1.34 -3.91
C LYS A 152 8.31 -2.59 -4.59
N ALA A 153 8.71 -2.88 -5.82
CA ALA A 153 8.30 -4.12 -6.47
C ALA A 153 8.79 -5.37 -5.69
N GLU A 154 9.97 -5.30 -5.08
CA GLU A 154 10.48 -6.37 -4.20
C GLU A 154 9.63 -6.62 -2.94
N ALA A 155 8.80 -5.65 -2.53
CA ALA A 155 7.90 -5.85 -1.40
C ALA A 155 6.78 -6.87 -1.72
N ASN A 156 6.52 -7.11 -3.01
CA ASN A 156 5.57 -8.10 -3.52
C ASN A 156 4.20 -8.02 -2.81
N LEU A 157 3.72 -6.80 -2.64
CA LEU A 157 2.45 -6.51 -1.99
C LEU A 157 1.29 -6.83 -2.94
N ALA A 158 0.12 -7.04 -2.35
CA ALA A 158 -1.16 -7.10 -3.01
C ALA A 158 -2.17 -6.39 -2.12
N VAL A 159 -3.27 -5.88 -2.68
CA VAL A 159 -4.42 -5.44 -1.90
C VAL A 159 -5.40 -6.59 -1.71
N SER A 160 -6.25 -6.45 -0.71
CA SER A 160 -7.31 -7.38 -0.33
C SER A 160 -8.21 -7.74 -1.50
N ALA A 161 -8.19 -9.00 -1.92
CA ALA A 161 -9.04 -9.51 -3.01
C ALA A 161 -10.53 -9.65 -2.62
N ASP A 162 -10.84 -9.60 -1.32
CA ASP A 162 -12.18 -9.70 -0.74
C ASP A 162 -12.79 -8.34 -0.36
N ILE A 163 -12.13 -7.24 -0.73
CA ILE A 163 -12.63 -5.86 -0.58
C ILE A 163 -12.76 -5.26 -1.98
N SER A 164 -13.79 -4.45 -2.18
CA SER A 164 -14.06 -3.75 -3.44
C SER A 164 -14.48 -2.31 -3.19
N GLY A 165 -13.98 -1.38 -4.02
CA GLY A 165 -14.38 0.02 -4.02
C GLY A 165 -13.22 0.98 -4.32
N PHE A 166 -13.35 2.25 -3.97
CA PHE A 166 -12.40 3.31 -4.37
C PHE A 166 -11.67 3.97 -3.20
N HIS A 167 -11.81 3.44 -1.98
CA HIS A 167 -11.23 4.02 -0.77
C HIS A 167 -10.40 3.01 0.02
N LEU A 168 -9.50 3.53 0.86
CA LEU A 168 -8.76 2.79 1.88
C LEU A 168 -7.80 1.69 1.37
N TYR A 169 -7.56 1.60 0.06
CA TYR A 169 -6.57 0.63 -0.47
C TYR A 169 -5.14 1.05 -0.13
N GLY A 170 -4.85 2.34 0.09
CA GLY A 170 -3.57 2.80 0.62
C GLY A 170 -3.36 2.35 2.07
N THR A 171 -4.43 2.39 2.87
CA THR A 171 -4.44 1.85 4.24
C THR A 171 -4.29 0.32 4.25
N ASP A 172 -5.00 -0.38 3.37
CA ASP A 172 -4.91 -1.82 3.21
C ASP A 172 -3.49 -2.27 2.84
N LEU A 173 -2.84 -1.58 1.89
CA LEU A 173 -1.44 -1.81 1.55
C LEU A 173 -0.51 -1.65 2.75
N CYS A 174 -0.71 -0.62 3.58
CA CYS A 174 0.12 -0.40 4.77
C CYS A 174 -0.02 -1.55 5.79
N LEU A 175 -1.25 -2.05 6.01
CA LEU A 175 -1.49 -3.17 6.92
C LEU A 175 -0.89 -4.48 6.41
N LEU A 176 -0.98 -4.73 5.09
CA LEU A 176 -0.39 -5.91 4.47
C LEU A 176 1.14 -5.82 4.42
N ALA A 177 1.69 -4.63 4.18
CA ALA A 177 3.12 -4.36 4.29
C ALA A 177 3.65 -4.69 5.68
N ASP A 178 3.00 -4.20 6.74
CA ASP A 178 3.38 -4.51 8.13
C ASP A 178 3.29 -6.02 8.43
N CYS A 179 2.23 -6.69 7.97
CA CYS A 179 2.10 -8.14 8.09
C CYS A 179 3.24 -8.91 7.38
N MET A 180 3.79 -8.35 6.30
CA MET A 180 4.89 -8.93 5.52
C MET A 180 6.27 -8.49 6.03
N GLY A 181 6.35 -7.65 7.08
CA GLY A 181 7.59 -7.19 7.68
C GLY A 181 8.19 -5.94 7.02
N TRP A 182 7.40 -5.24 6.18
CA TRP A 182 7.74 -3.98 5.57
C TRP A 182 7.20 -2.79 6.38
N SER A 183 7.84 -1.63 6.24
CA SER A 183 7.40 -0.37 6.85
C SER A 183 6.80 0.58 5.80
N SER A 184 5.89 1.47 6.24
CA SER A 184 5.29 2.53 5.43
C SER A 184 5.78 3.93 5.84
N TYR A 185 6.00 4.82 4.86
CA TYR A 185 6.53 6.17 5.11
C TYR A 185 5.84 7.27 4.32
N VAL A 186 5.69 8.45 4.92
CA VAL A 186 5.48 9.69 4.17
C VAL A 186 6.82 10.33 3.88
N ILE A 187 7.11 10.63 2.61
CA ILE A 187 8.33 11.28 2.15
C ILE A 187 8.10 12.75 1.82
N ASP A 188 9.18 13.53 1.79
CA ASP A 188 9.14 14.93 1.38
C ASP A 188 9.13 15.03 -0.16
N PHE A 189 7.96 14.81 -0.75
CA PHE A 189 7.73 14.85 -2.20
C PHE A 189 6.42 15.60 -2.51
N ASN A 190 6.55 16.89 -2.82
CA ASN A 190 5.43 17.78 -3.04
C ASN A 190 4.88 17.67 -4.47
N ILE A 191 3.57 17.45 -4.55
CA ILE A 191 2.80 17.41 -5.80
C ILE A 191 1.62 18.39 -5.71
N THR A 192 1.05 18.76 -6.86
CA THR A 192 -0.28 19.37 -6.88
C THR A 192 -1.33 18.26 -6.83
N HIS A 193 -2.39 18.43 -6.04
CA HIS A 193 -3.59 17.58 -6.10
C HIS A 193 -4.79 18.48 -6.32
N LYS A 194 -5.51 18.27 -7.42
CA LYS A 194 -6.55 19.20 -7.86
C LYS A 194 -7.86 19.04 -7.11
N SER A 195 -8.21 17.82 -6.72
CA SER A 195 -9.43 17.58 -5.97
C SER A 195 -9.17 17.48 -4.46
N SER A 196 -10.26 17.64 -3.71
CA SER A 196 -10.33 17.24 -2.30
C SER A 196 -11.03 15.89 -2.23
N GLY A 197 -10.46 14.94 -1.50
CA GLY A 197 -11.08 13.64 -1.26
C GLY A 197 -12.51 13.78 -0.73
N LYS A 198 -13.39 12.86 -1.12
CA LYS A 198 -14.80 12.86 -0.76
C LYS A 198 -15.10 11.67 0.15
N MET A 199 -15.66 11.93 1.33
CA MET A 199 -16.23 10.90 2.19
C MET A 199 -17.70 10.71 1.80
N ASP A 200 -17.97 9.76 0.92
CA ASP A 200 -19.34 9.39 0.53
C ASP A 200 -19.79 8.09 1.25
N PRO A 201 -21.04 7.62 1.08
CA PRO A 201 -21.50 6.38 1.73
C PRO A 201 -20.60 5.17 1.48
N SER A 202 -19.97 5.07 0.29
CA SER A 202 -19.09 3.94 -0.05
C SER A 202 -17.82 3.91 0.81
N PHE A 203 -17.36 5.07 1.29
CA PHE A 203 -16.25 5.14 2.26
C PHE A 203 -16.56 4.38 3.54
N TYR A 204 -17.77 4.55 4.09
CA TYR A 204 -18.17 3.90 5.34
C TYR A 204 -18.36 2.40 5.15
N GLU A 205 -18.90 1.97 4.00
CA GLU A 205 -19.03 0.56 3.64
C GLU A 205 -17.66 -0.13 3.57
N ILE A 206 -16.67 0.49 2.91
CA ILE A 206 -15.32 -0.06 2.81
C ILE A 206 -14.61 -0.05 4.17
N SER A 207 -14.80 1.01 4.96
CA SER A 207 -14.28 1.06 6.34
C SER A 207 -14.80 -0.09 7.19
N GLU A 208 -16.09 -0.44 7.08
CA GLU A 208 -16.66 -1.57 7.79
C GLU A 208 -16.11 -2.91 7.27
N GLN A 209 -15.96 -3.07 5.95
CA GLN A 209 -15.34 -4.27 5.34
C GLN A 209 -13.91 -4.48 5.85
N LEU A 210 -13.11 -3.41 5.84
CA LEU A 210 -11.72 -3.42 6.31
C LEU A 210 -11.65 -3.77 7.80
N GLN A 211 -12.49 -3.14 8.63
CA GLN A 211 -12.59 -3.48 10.05
C GLN A 211 -12.96 -4.95 10.27
N LYS A 212 -14.01 -5.46 9.61
CA LYS A 212 -14.44 -6.87 9.72
C LYS A 212 -13.31 -7.83 9.31
N LYS A 213 -12.62 -7.54 8.21
CA LYS A 213 -11.49 -8.33 7.72
C LYS A 213 -10.37 -8.39 8.74
N TYR A 214 -9.88 -7.24 9.21
CA TYR A 214 -8.72 -7.20 10.08
C TYR A 214 -9.05 -7.63 11.52
N GLN A 215 -10.27 -7.38 12.02
CA GLN A 215 -10.74 -8.00 13.27
C GLN A 215 -10.71 -9.52 13.18
N ARG A 216 -11.21 -10.09 12.08
CA ARG A 216 -11.12 -11.53 11.83
C ARG A 216 -9.66 -11.96 11.78
N PHE A 217 -8.80 -11.30 11.01
CA PHE A 217 -7.40 -11.71 10.85
C PHE A 217 -6.62 -11.70 12.18
N PHE A 218 -6.70 -10.59 12.93
CA PHE A 218 -5.98 -10.37 14.18
C PHE A 218 -6.62 -11.03 15.42
N ARG A 219 -7.77 -11.71 15.29
CA ARG A 219 -8.42 -12.40 16.42
C ARG A 219 -7.49 -13.41 17.08
N GLY A 220 -7.48 -13.39 18.41
CA GLY A 220 -6.78 -14.36 19.23
C GLY A 220 -7.34 -15.78 19.03
N ARG A 221 -6.50 -16.76 18.70
CA ARG A 221 -6.92 -18.15 18.45
C ARG A 221 -5.78 -19.15 18.57
N TYR A 222 -6.12 -20.40 18.91
CA TYR A 222 -5.18 -21.49 18.71
C TYR A 222 -5.08 -21.88 17.24
N ILE A 223 -3.87 -22.06 16.77
CA ILE A 223 -3.53 -22.65 15.48
C ILE A 223 -2.99 -24.05 15.73
N LYS A 224 -3.55 -25.03 15.05
CA LYS A 224 -3.04 -26.40 14.99
C LYS A 224 -2.49 -26.64 13.59
N THR A 225 -1.22 -26.97 13.50
CA THR A 225 -0.61 -27.53 12.29
C THR A 225 -0.57 -29.06 12.41
N THR A 226 -0.01 -29.73 11.41
CA THR A 226 0.19 -31.19 11.43
C THR A 226 1.11 -31.63 12.57
N ILE A 227 2.03 -30.77 13.01
CA ILE A 227 3.08 -31.11 13.98
C ILE A 227 3.03 -30.33 15.29
N THR A 228 2.29 -29.21 15.36
CA THR A 228 2.29 -28.37 16.57
C THR A 228 0.97 -27.63 16.80
N ARG A 229 0.82 -27.10 18.02
CA ARG A 229 -0.27 -26.20 18.42
C ARG A 229 0.29 -25.00 19.17
N PHE A 230 -0.13 -23.82 18.77
CA PHE A 230 0.26 -22.57 19.43
C PHE A 230 -0.90 -21.58 19.43
N TYR A 231 -0.90 -20.67 20.39
CA TYR A 231 -1.83 -19.54 20.41
C TYR A 231 -1.25 -18.36 19.62
N LEU A 232 -2.06 -17.78 18.74
CA LEU A 232 -1.81 -16.54 18.02
C LEU A 232 -2.66 -15.43 18.65
N GLY A 233 -2.06 -14.30 18.97
CA GLY A 233 -2.71 -13.13 19.57
C GLY A 233 -1.68 -12.14 20.12
N SER A 234 -2.12 -11.14 20.90
CA SER A 234 -1.20 -10.16 21.49
C SER A 234 -0.11 -10.83 22.35
N LYS A 235 1.07 -10.21 22.44
CA LYS A 235 2.27 -10.80 23.07
C LYS A 235 1.99 -11.40 24.46
N TRP A 236 1.26 -10.66 25.29
CA TRP A 236 0.94 -11.07 26.67
C TRP A 236 -0.06 -12.22 26.73
N ILE A 237 -1.13 -12.16 25.93
CA ILE A 237 -2.13 -13.23 25.87
C ILE A 237 -1.49 -14.49 25.27
N SER A 238 -0.70 -14.34 24.21
CA SER A 238 0.04 -15.43 23.58
C SER A 238 1.03 -16.07 24.53
N TRP A 239 1.78 -15.30 25.31
CA TRP A 239 2.68 -15.86 26.32
C TRP A 239 1.92 -16.70 27.36
N PHE A 240 0.86 -16.15 27.96
CA PHE A 240 0.04 -16.85 28.95
C PHE A 240 -0.63 -18.12 28.39
N MET A 241 -1.26 -18.01 27.22
CA MET A 241 -1.97 -19.12 26.57
C MET A 241 -1.01 -20.21 26.06
N ASN A 242 0.27 -19.89 25.84
CA ASN A 242 1.26 -20.88 25.44
C ASN A 242 1.94 -21.63 26.59
N LEU A 243 1.62 -21.34 27.86
CA LEU A 243 2.12 -22.12 29.00
C LEU A 243 1.63 -23.57 28.94
N ALA A 244 2.52 -24.52 29.23
CA ALA A 244 2.25 -25.96 29.06
C ALA A 244 1.01 -26.44 29.83
N PHE A 245 0.82 -25.94 31.06
CA PHE A 245 -0.36 -26.23 31.88
C PHE A 245 -1.66 -25.71 31.24
N ILE A 246 -1.67 -24.47 30.74
CA ILE A 246 -2.84 -23.88 30.06
C ILE A 246 -3.18 -24.63 28.77
N LYS A 247 -2.17 -25.02 27.98
CA LYS A 247 -2.37 -25.87 26.79
C LYS A 247 -3.04 -27.20 27.11
N ASN A 248 -2.69 -27.83 28.25
CA ASN A 248 -3.31 -29.08 28.68
C ASN A 248 -4.79 -28.91 29.07
N ILE A 249 -5.14 -27.83 29.77
CA ILE A 249 -6.54 -27.51 30.11
C ILE A 249 -7.37 -27.29 28.84
N VAL A 250 -6.87 -26.46 27.91
CA VAL A 250 -7.58 -26.19 26.65
C VAL A 250 -7.73 -27.45 25.80
N ARG A 251 -6.70 -28.31 25.75
CA ARG A 251 -6.79 -29.61 25.06
C ARG A 251 -7.90 -30.48 25.63
N LEU A 252 -8.06 -30.53 26.95
CA LEU A 252 -9.12 -31.30 27.61
C LEU A 252 -10.50 -30.76 27.24
N TYR A 253 -10.68 -29.44 27.27
CA TYR A 253 -11.93 -28.78 26.87
C TYR A 253 -12.36 -29.13 25.43
N TYR A 254 -11.43 -29.11 24.47
CA TYR A 254 -11.78 -29.49 23.09
C TYR A 254 -12.06 -30.99 22.95
N LYS A 255 -11.36 -31.85 23.71
CA LYS A 255 -11.58 -33.30 23.69
C LYS A 255 -12.97 -33.65 24.23
N THR A 256 -13.47 -32.94 25.24
CA THR A 256 -14.81 -33.15 25.80
C THR A 256 -15.94 -32.64 24.91
N ARG A 257 -15.63 -31.77 23.94
CA ARG A 257 -16.62 -31.15 23.04
C ARG A 257 -16.68 -31.80 21.65
N SER A 258 -15.74 -32.71 21.37
CA SER A 258 -15.67 -33.48 20.11
C SER A 258 -16.11 -34.94 20.27
N ASN A 259 -16.60 -35.30 21.47
CA ASN A 259 -17.44 -36.46 21.77
C ASN A 259 -18.88 -35.98 21.96
#